data_AF-A0A524F7R9-F1
#
_entry.id   AF-A0A524F7R9-F1
#
_cell.length_a   1.000
_cell.length_b   1.000
_cell.length_c   1.000
_cell.angle_alpha   90.00
_cell.angle_beta   90.00
_cell.angle_gamma   90.00
#
_symmetry.space_group_name_H-M   'P 1'
#
loop_
_entity.id
_entity.type
_entity.pdbx_description
1 polymer ?
#
loop_
_entity_poly.entity_id
_entity_poly.type
_entity_poly.pdbx_seq_one_letter_code
_entity_poly.pdbx_strand_id
1 'polypeptide(L)'
;MSKDLKDLIEKAEEEQASIAFLEKTIEKLKLENATLKKKLYELNPEIKLEPVQQVEEHAEASKEISILRNIVSSLKQELIKTERDKTALETQLDELKIEFNKLREEMFDSAKDELIIKTQNSLNTLINDYGKLENENKSLKMKLSKLEEDLESNIQVTSNIESEKFNKQQLEKELGNLKYKIHELESKNQSLNREITNLKTQGDLNSAEQMIERLKGKNFELEQENKNLKREKLKNQKYELQIDELKTKIEILEDKNKELKDKDSILLAKTITAMSARDRKTQISESNLKTPEIDKIAQFSMLKEEVGVIQATEFIKEQKSEIETFNESIEIEKVPEENEDGSIARKWQCPHCGNTNKAQIREQDDKTHVIYTYPMIYGKKYTCGQCGKEWR
;
A
#
# COMPACT_ATOMS: atom_id res chain seq x y z
N MET A 1 -86.64 13.24 -15.81
CA MET A 1 -87.29 13.53 -14.52
C MET A 1 -87.97 12.26 -14.05
N SER A 2 -87.73 11.84 -12.79
CA SER A 2 -88.38 10.65 -12.21
C SER A 2 -89.89 10.81 -12.27
N LYS A 3 -90.61 9.70 -12.50
CA LYS A 3 -92.08 9.67 -12.52
C LYS A 3 -92.65 10.26 -11.22
N ASP A 4 -91.99 9.98 -10.10
CA ASP A 4 -92.34 10.48 -8.76
C ASP A 4 -92.23 12.01 -8.64
N LEU A 5 -91.28 12.64 -9.36
CA LEU A 5 -91.12 14.09 -9.34
C LEU A 5 -92.25 14.79 -10.12
N LYS A 6 -92.77 14.13 -11.15
CA LYS A 6 -93.84 14.66 -12.00
C LYS A 6 -95.19 14.58 -11.27
N ASP A 7 -95.45 13.47 -10.59
CA ASP A 7 -96.66 13.28 -9.76
C ASP A 7 -96.70 14.26 -8.57
N LEU A 8 -95.55 14.61 -7.98
CA LEU A 8 -95.46 15.62 -6.92
C LEU A 8 -95.75 17.04 -7.42
N ILE A 9 -95.31 17.39 -8.64
CA ILE A 9 -95.59 18.69 -9.24
C ILE A 9 -97.08 18.81 -9.58
N GLU A 10 -97.67 17.79 -10.20
CA GLU A 10 -99.10 17.77 -10.55
C GLU A 10 -99.98 17.89 -9.29
N LYS A 11 -99.61 17.20 -8.21
CA LYS A 11 -100.30 17.33 -6.91
C LYS A 11 -100.16 18.72 -6.28
N ALA A 12 -98.99 19.35 -6.39
CA ALA A 12 -98.79 20.71 -5.90
C ALA A 12 -99.61 21.74 -6.70
N GLU A 13 -99.73 21.54 -8.02
CA GLU A 13 -100.56 22.39 -8.89
C GLU A 13 -102.06 22.23 -8.57
N GLU A 14 -102.54 21.01 -8.31
CA GLU A 14 -103.92 20.76 -7.84
C GLU A 14 -104.21 21.40 -6.48
N GLU A 15 -103.27 21.28 -5.53
CA GLU A 15 -103.38 21.92 -4.21
C GLU A 15 -103.43 23.45 -4.35
N GLN A 16 -102.62 24.02 -5.24
CA GLN A 16 -102.61 25.47 -5.49
C GLN A 16 -103.93 25.95 -6.13
N ALA A 17 -104.51 25.15 -7.05
CA ALA A 17 -105.82 25.44 -7.63
C ALA A 17 -106.95 25.37 -6.58
N SER A 18 -106.88 24.40 -5.67
CA SER A 18 -107.82 24.26 -4.54
C SER A 18 -107.75 25.45 -3.58
N ILE A 19 -106.54 25.92 -3.25
CA ILE A 19 -106.33 27.11 -2.42
C ILE A 19 -106.95 28.35 -3.08
N ALA A 20 -106.70 28.57 -4.37
CA ALA A 20 -107.27 29.71 -5.10
C ALA A 20 -108.81 29.69 -5.12
N PHE A 21 -109.43 28.51 -5.20
CA PHE A 21 -110.89 28.36 -5.11
C PHE A 21 -111.43 28.70 -3.72
N LEU A 22 -110.74 28.26 -2.66
CA LEU A 22 -111.11 28.58 -1.27
C LEU A 22 -110.98 30.07 -0.97
N GLU A 23 -109.93 30.73 -1.46
CA GLU A 23 -109.75 32.19 -1.31
C GLU A 23 -110.90 32.98 -1.93
N LYS A 24 -111.29 32.62 -3.16
CA LYS A 24 -112.46 33.22 -3.84
C LYS A 24 -113.76 33.02 -3.05
N THR A 25 -113.90 31.85 -2.40
CA THR A 25 -115.08 31.55 -1.59
C THR A 25 -115.10 32.37 -0.30
N ILE A 26 -113.96 32.53 0.36
CA ILE A 26 -113.82 33.37 1.55
C ILE A 26 -114.14 34.83 1.24
N GLU A 27 -113.67 35.34 0.10
CA GLU A 27 -113.94 36.72 -0.31
C GLU A 27 -115.43 36.96 -0.58
N LYS A 28 -116.11 36.01 -1.23
CA LYS A 28 -117.57 36.04 -1.41
C LYS A 28 -118.32 36.05 -0.07
N LEU A 29 -117.92 35.20 0.88
CA LEU A 29 -118.52 35.14 2.21
C LEU A 29 -118.27 36.43 3.02
N LYS A 30 -117.11 37.07 2.88
CA LYS A 30 -116.84 38.38 3.50
C LYS A 30 -117.78 39.46 2.96
N LEU A 31 -118.04 39.46 1.64
CA LEU A 31 -118.97 40.41 1.02
C LEU A 31 -120.40 40.18 1.51
N GLU A 32 -120.87 38.92 1.56
CA GLU A 32 -122.19 38.57 2.12
C GLU A 32 -122.31 38.98 3.58
N ASN A 33 -121.28 38.74 4.40
CA ASN A 33 -121.26 39.17 5.80
C ASN A 33 -121.34 40.70 5.96
N ALA A 34 -120.61 41.45 5.12
CA ALA A 34 -120.70 42.92 5.11
C ALA A 34 -122.12 43.39 4.72
N THR A 35 -122.73 42.71 3.75
CA THR A 35 -124.10 42.99 3.30
C THR A 35 -125.13 42.67 4.39
N LEU A 36 -124.97 41.54 5.09
CA LEU A 36 -125.81 41.15 6.21
C LEU A 36 -125.65 42.09 7.40
N LYS A 37 -124.42 42.49 7.75
CA LYS A 37 -124.18 43.51 8.79
C LYS A 37 -124.87 44.83 8.45
N LYS A 38 -124.82 45.26 7.18
CA LYS A 38 -125.52 46.46 6.73
C LYS A 38 -127.04 46.32 6.87
N LYS A 39 -127.61 45.18 6.45
CA LYS A 39 -129.04 44.88 6.65
C LYS A 39 -129.45 44.81 8.13
N LEU A 40 -128.58 44.30 9.00
CA LEU A 40 -128.80 44.24 10.46
C LEU A 40 -128.83 45.64 11.08
N TYR A 41 -127.99 46.54 10.57
CA TYR A 41 -127.99 47.96 10.95
C TYR A 41 -129.25 48.69 10.44
N GLU A 42 -129.74 48.34 9.25
CA GLU A 42 -130.97 48.90 8.68
C GLU A 42 -132.26 48.36 9.35
N LEU A 43 -132.22 47.14 9.91
CA LEU A 43 -133.35 46.50 10.62
C LEU A 43 -133.44 46.82 12.12
N ASN A 44 -132.45 47.53 12.68
CA ASN A 44 -132.44 47.92 14.09
C ASN A 44 -132.41 49.45 14.26
N PRO A 45 -133.53 50.16 13.97
CA PRO A 45 -133.64 51.55 14.38
C PRO A 45 -133.78 51.61 15.89
N GLU A 46 -132.75 52.16 16.54
CA GLU A 46 -132.76 52.51 17.96
C GLU A 46 -134.05 53.24 18.33
N ILE A 47 -134.65 52.72 19.39
CA ILE A 47 -135.78 53.26 20.15
C ILE A 47 -135.46 54.71 20.53
N LYS A 48 -136.09 55.67 19.85
CA LYS A 48 -136.22 57.05 20.33
C LYS A 48 -137.35 57.08 21.36
N LEU A 49 -136.97 57.14 22.63
CA LEU A 49 -137.89 57.41 23.75
C LEU A 49 -138.47 58.84 23.64
N GLU A 50 -139.79 58.94 23.71
CA GLU A 50 -140.54 60.18 23.87
C GLU A 50 -140.22 60.87 25.21
N PRO A 51 -140.13 62.21 25.26
CA PRO A 51 -140.06 62.94 26.52
C PRO A 51 -141.46 63.34 27.00
N VAL A 52 -141.89 62.81 28.15
CA VAL A 52 -143.01 63.31 28.95
C VAL A 52 -142.47 64.15 30.11
N GLN A 53 -143.15 65.27 30.35
CA GLN A 53 -142.80 66.44 31.15
C GLN A 53 -142.71 66.20 32.67
N GLN A 54 -141.85 67.00 33.34
CA GLN A 54 -142.04 67.79 34.59
C GLN A 54 -140.65 68.15 35.18
N VAL A 55 -140.07 69.32 34.90
CA VAL A 55 -140.08 70.59 35.68
C VAL A 55 -139.49 70.46 37.10
N GLU A 56 -138.39 71.23 37.34
CA GLU A 56 -137.75 71.61 38.62
C GLU A 56 -136.53 70.87 39.22
N GLU A 57 -135.89 69.93 38.51
CA GLU A 57 -134.60 69.32 38.94
C GLU A 57 -133.37 69.72 38.09
N HIS A 58 -133.53 70.70 37.19
CA HIS A 58 -132.52 71.03 36.18
C HIS A 58 -131.29 71.81 36.69
N ALA A 59 -131.36 72.50 37.84
CA ALA A 59 -130.24 73.36 38.29
C ALA A 59 -129.12 72.59 38.99
N GLU A 60 -129.46 71.57 39.79
CA GLU A 60 -128.50 70.75 40.54
C GLU A 60 -127.87 69.69 39.63
N ALA A 61 -128.69 69.05 38.80
CA ALA A 61 -128.23 68.21 37.70
C ALA A 61 -127.29 68.98 36.73
N SER A 62 -127.54 70.27 36.45
CA SER A 62 -126.65 71.08 35.60
C SER A 62 -125.28 71.35 36.25
N LYS A 63 -125.23 71.55 37.57
CA LYS A 63 -123.96 71.70 38.32
C LYS A 63 -123.17 70.40 38.36
N GLU A 64 -123.84 69.27 38.62
CA GLU A 64 -123.22 67.94 38.62
C GLU A 64 -122.70 67.56 37.22
N ILE A 65 -123.48 67.82 36.17
CA ILE A 65 -123.06 67.65 34.78
C ILE A 65 -121.82 68.51 34.46
N SER A 66 -121.71 69.73 35.02
CA SER A 66 -120.54 70.59 34.84
C SER A 66 -119.28 70.04 35.51
N ILE A 67 -119.40 69.54 36.75
CA ILE A 67 -118.29 68.90 37.48
C ILE A 67 -117.84 67.62 36.77
N LEU A 68 -118.78 66.77 36.37
CA LEU A 68 -118.49 65.55 35.59
C LEU A 68 -117.83 65.88 34.25
N ARG A 69 -118.25 66.95 33.58
CA ARG A 69 -117.61 67.41 32.33
C ARG A 69 -116.16 67.86 32.57
N ASN A 70 -115.87 68.51 33.68
CA ASN A 70 -114.50 68.91 34.05
C ASN A 70 -113.62 67.68 34.37
N ILE A 71 -114.14 66.71 35.14
CA ILE A 71 -113.44 65.45 35.43
C ILE A 71 -113.17 64.67 34.15
N VAL A 72 -114.19 64.51 33.28
CA VAL A 72 -114.04 63.84 31.98
C VAL A 72 -113.02 64.56 31.09
N SER A 73 -113.00 65.90 31.11
CA SER A 73 -112.00 66.68 30.36
C SER A 73 -110.58 66.48 30.90
N SER A 74 -110.41 66.42 32.23
CA SER A 74 -109.12 66.12 32.88
C SER A 74 -108.65 64.70 32.56
N LEU A 75 -109.54 63.71 32.69
CA LEU A 75 -109.23 62.30 32.38
C LEU A 75 -108.88 62.13 30.90
N LYS A 76 -109.54 62.85 29.99
CA LYS A 76 -109.17 62.87 28.56
C LYS A 76 -107.78 63.46 28.33
N GLN A 77 -107.44 64.55 29.02
CA GLN A 77 -106.10 65.15 28.91
C GLN A 77 -105.01 64.21 29.45
N GLU A 78 -105.27 63.54 30.56
CA GLU A 78 -104.37 62.54 31.13
C GLU A 78 -104.22 61.33 30.20
N LEU A 79 -105.31 60.82 29.62
CA LEU A 79 -105.27 59.75 28.62
C LEU A 79 -104.41 60.15 27.42
N ILE A 80 -104.63 61.34 26.86
CA ILE A 80 -103.83 61.88 25.75
C ILE A 80 -102.35 61.99 26.14
N LYS A 81 -102.05 62.41 27.38
CA LYS A 81 -100.68 62.47 27.89
C LYS A 81 -100.07 61.07 27.96
N THR A 82 -100.79 60.09 28.53
CA THR A 82 -100.31 58.70 28.61
C THR A 82 -100.13 58.05 27.24
N GLU A 83 -100.98 58.36 26.25
CA GLU A 83 -100.79 57.91 24.87
C GLU A 83 -99.53 58.51 24.24
N ARG A 84 -99.27 59.81 24.45
CA ARG A 84 -98.01 60.43 24.00
C ARG A 84 -96.80 59.78 24.66
N ASP A 85 -96.83 59.59 25.97
CA ASP A 85 -95.74 58.95 26.72
C ASP A 85 -95.51 57.51 26.22
N LYS A 86 -96.58 56.75 25.95
CA LYS A 86 -96.51 55.42 25.34
C LYS A 86 -95.84 55.47 23.97
N THR A 87 -96.26 56.37 23.08
CA THR A 87 -95.65 56.49 21.75
C THR A 87 -94.18 56.91 21.81
N ALA A 88 -93.80 57.76 22.77
CA ALA A 88 -92.41 58.15 22.98
C ALA A 88 -91.56 56.97 23.46
N LEU A 89 -92.07 56.18 24.41
CA LEU A 89 -91.41 54.95 24.88
C LEU A 89 -91.31 53.89 23.78
N GLU A 90 -92.34 53.72 22.95
CA GLU A 90 -92.29 52.83 21.78
C GLU A 90 -91.20 53.27 20.79
N THR A 91 -91.08 54.57 20.53
CA THR A 91 -90.03 55.13 19.66
C THR A 91 -88.63 54.86 20.24
N GLN A 92 -88.43 55.11 21.54
CA GLN A 92 -87.15 54.82 22.22
C GLN A 92 -86.81 53.32 22.21
N LEU A 93 -87.80 52.45 22.37
CA LEU A 93 -87.61 51.00 22.30
C LEU A 93 -87.15 50.59 20.90
N ASP A 94 -87.73 51.18 19.85
CA ASP A 94 -87.34 50.89 18.48
C ASP A 94 -85.94 51.43 18.13
N GLU A 95 -85.57 52.62 18.63
CA GLU A 95 -84.20 53.15 18.54
C GLU A 95 -83.20 52.22 19.23
N LEU A 96 -83.48 51.78 20.45
CA LEU A 96 -82.63 50.83 21.19
C LEU A 96 -82.50 49.48 20.48
N LYS A 97 -83.56 48.97 19.84
CA LYS A 97 -83.47 47.75 19.02
C LYS A 97 -82.53 47.94 17.83
N ILE A 98 -82.59 49.11 17.18
CA ILE A 98 -81.69 49.42 16.05
C ILE A 98 -80.24 49.48 16.55
N GLU A 99 -79.97 50.18 17.65
CA GLU A 99 -78.62 50.24 18.23
C GLU A 99 -78.11 48.87 18.66
N PHE A 100 -78.95 48.06 19.30
CA PHE A 100 -78.60 46.71 19.71
C PHE A 100 -78.24 45.82 18.51
N ASN A 101 -79.02 45.90 17.42
CA ASN A 101 -78.73 45.15 16.20
C ASN A 101 -77.41 45.62 15.56
N LYS A 102 -77.15 46.93 15.55
CA LYS A 102 -75.88 47.47 15.05
C LYS A 102 -74.69 46.99 15.86
N LEU A 103 -74.76 47.05 17.19
CA LEU A 103 -73.71 46.53 18.07
C LEU A 103 -73.51 45.01 17.90
N ARG A 104 -74.60 44.26 17.69
CA ARG A 104 -74.54 42.82 17.43
C ARG A 104 -73.82 42.52 16.11
N GLU A 105 -74.09 43.30 15.06
CA GLU A 105 -73.40 43.18 13.77
C GLU A 105 -71.91 43.52 13.90
N GLU A 106 -71.57 44.64 14.55
CA GLU A 106 -70.18 45.06 14.80
C GLU A 106 -69.39 44.01 15.61
N MET A 107 -70.00 43.45 16.66
CA MET A 107 -69.41 42.37 17.45
C MET A 107 -69.19 41.10 16.62
N PHE A 108 -70.12 40.76 15.73
CA PHE A 108 -70.01 39.58 14.87
C PHE A 108 -68.89 39.75 13.83
N ASP A 109 -68.80 40.91 13.19
CA ASP A 109 -67.75 41.22 12.23
C ASP A 109 -66.37 41.24 12.91
N SER A 110 -66.25 41.84 14.09
CA SER A 110 -65.01 41.83 14.86
C SER A 110 -64.56 40.41 15.26
N ALA A 111 -65.48 39.57 15.74
CA ALA A 111 -65.17 38.19 16.09
C ALA A 111 -64.77 37.36 14.85
N LYS A 112 -65.42 37.60 13.72
CA LYS A 112 -65.09 36.97 12.43
C LYS A 112 -63.70 37.36 11.96
N ASP A 113 -63.35 38.64 12.01
CA ASP A 113 -62.02 39.12 11.62
C ASP A 113 -60.92 38.57 12.53
N GLU A 114 -61.15 38.51 13.85
CA GLU A 114 -60.21 37.90 14.78
C GLU A 114 -59.96 36.41 14.46
N LEU A 115 -61.02 35.68 14.14
CA LEU A 115 -60.94 34.26 13.76
C LEU A 115 -60.19 34.08 12.42
N ILE A 116 -60.45 34.94 11.43
CA ILE A 116 -59.74 34.95 10.15
C ILE A 116 -58.24 35.22 10.37
N ILE A 117 -57.88 36.22 11.17
CA ILE A 117 -56.48 36.56 11.45
C ILE A 117 -55.77 35.38 12.15
N LYS A 118 -56.40 34.78 13.17
CA LYS A 118 -55.81 33.63 13.89
C LYS A 118 -55.61 32.43 12.98
N THR A 119 -56.61 32.10 12.16
CA THR A 119 -56.52 30.97 11.21
C THR A 119 -55.48 31.23 10.14
N GLN A 120 -55.39 32.45 9.61
CA GLN A 120 -54.38 32.82 8.62
C GLN A 120 -52.96 32.80 9.18
N ASN A 121 -52.74 33.26 10.42
CA ASN A 121 -51.44 33.17 11.08
C ASN A 121 -51.01 31.72 11.32
N SER A 122 -51.94 30.86 11.74
CA SER A 122 -51.70 29.42 11.89
C SER A 122 -51.35 28.77 10.55
N LEU A 123 -52.08 29.13 9.47
CA LEU A 123 -51.82 28.62 8.13
C LEU A 123 -50.42 29.03 7.63
N ASN A 124 -50.06 30.30 7.80
CA ASN A 124 -48.74 30.81 7.39
C ASN A 124 -47.60 30.10 8.14
N THR A 125 -47.80 29.80 9.42
CA THR A 125 -46.83 29.02 10.21
C THR A 125 -46.67 27.61 9.63
N LEU A 126 -47.79 26.94 9.33
CA LEU A 126 -47.77 25.60 8.73
C LEU A 126 -47.12 25.57 7.35
N ILE A 127 -47.37 26.59 6.51
CA ILE A 127 -46.72 26.73 5.19
C ILE A 127 -45.20 26.85 5.36
N ASN A 128 -44.75 27.67 6.32
CA ASN A 128 -43.31 27.83 6.58
C ASN A 128 -42.66 26.53 7.05
N ASP A 129 -43.32 25.81 7.95
CA ASP A 129 -42.79 24.53 8.45
C ASP A 129 -42.81 23.45 7.37
N TYR A 130 -43.83 23.41 6.52
CA TYR A 130 -43.84 22.56 5.33
C TYR A 130 -42.67 22.87 4.40
N GLY A 131 -42.39 24.15 4.15
CA GLY A 131 -41.25 24.56 3.32
C GLY A 131 -39.89 24.15 3.90
N LYS A 132 -39.71 24.23 5.23
CA LYS A 132 -38.51 23.71 5.90
C LYS A 132 -38.37 22.21 5.72
N LEU A 133 -39.43 21.45 6.00
CA LEU A 133 -39.45 20.00 5.84
C LEU A 133 -39.20 19.57 4.38
N GLU A 134 -39.72 20.31 3.40
CA GLU A 134 -39.47 20.05 1.99
C GLU A 134 -37.99 20.22 1.64
N ASN A 135 -37.35 21.28 2.14
CA ASN A 135 -35.92 21.53 1.93
C ASN A 135 -35.04 20.48 2.62
N GLU A 136 -35.40 20.08 3.85
CA GLU A 136 -34.72 18.98 4.55
C GLU A 136 -34.85 17.68 3.78
N ASN A 137 -36.03 17.37 3.25
CA ASN A 137 -36.26 16.16 2.45
C ASN A 137 -35.46 16.18 1.14
N LYS A 138 -35.35 17.34 0.46
CA LYS A 138 -34.47 17.51 -0.70
C LYS A 138 -32.99 17.27 -0.34
N SER A 139 -32.53 17.81 0.79
CA SER A 139 -31.16 17.60 1.27
C SER A 139 -30.89 16.13 1.61
N LEU A 140 -31.82 15.46 2.28
CA LEU A 140 -31.72 14.04 2.60
C LEU A 140 -31.70 13.16 1.35
N LYS A 141 -32.53 13.46 0.35
CA LYS A 141 -32.47 12.76 -0.95
C LYS A 141 -31.12 12.89 -1.63
N MET A 142 -30.53 14.09 -1.65
CA MET A 142 -29.18 14.28 -2.21
C MET A 142 -28.12 13.49 -1.44
N LYS A 143 -28.21 13.45 -0.10
CA LYS A 143 -27.30 12.64 0.72
C LYS A 143 -27.47 11.15 0.46
N LEU A 144 -28.71 10.67 0.29
CA LEU A 144 -28.99 9.27 -0.05
C LEU A 144 -28.39 8.89 -1.40
N SER A 145 -28.59 9.69 -2.45
CA SER A 145 -28.00 9.42 -3.76
C SER A 145 -26.47 9.38 -3.71
N LYS A 146 -25.84 10.27 -2.94
CA LYS A 146 -24.38 10.21 -2.75
C LYS A 146 -23.93 8.94 -2.03
N LEU A 147 -24.64 8.52 -0.99
CA LEU A 147 -24.32 7.28 -0.28
C LEU A 147 -24.51 6.04 -1.16
N GLU A 148 -25.50 6.06 -2.06
CA GLU A 148 -25.72 5.00 -3.05
C GLU A 148 -24.57 4.93 -4.06
N GLU A 149 -24.08 6.07 -4.55
CA GLU A 149 -22.89 6.14 -5.43
C GLU A 149 -21.62 5.63 -4.72
N ASP A 150 -21.40 6.05 -3.47
CA ASP A 150 -20.27 5.60 -2.66
C ASP A 150 -20.35 4.08 -2.39
N LEU A 151 -21.55 3.54 -2.16
CA LEU A 151 -21.77 2.10 -1.98
C LEU A 151 -21.43 1.31 -3.25
N GLU A 152 -21.88 1.77 -4.42
CA GLU A 152 -21.59 1.12 -5.70
C GLU A 152 -20.07 1.12 -5.99
N SER A 153 -19.39 2.24 -5.74
CA SER A 153 -17.94 2.32 -5.86
C SER A 153 -17.23 1.33 -4.94
N ASN A 154 -17.68 1.20 -3.69
CA ASN A 154 -17.12 0.24 -2.73
C ASN A 154 -17.36 -1.22 -3.13
N ILE A 155 -18.51 -1.54 -3.73
CA ILE A 155 -18.79 -2.89 -4.29
C ILE A 155 -17.80 -3.21 -5.41
N GLN A 156 -17.54 -2.25 -6.31
CA GLN A 156 -16.57 -2.43 -7.39
C GLN A 156 -15.14 -2.65 -6.85
N VAL A 157 -14.72 -1.87 -5.84
CA VAL A 157 -13.41 -2.06 -5.18
C VAL A 157 -13.33 -3.44 -4.53
N THR A 158 -14.39 -3.89 -3.87
CA THR A 158 -14.44 -5.22 -3.23
C THR A 158 -14.28 -6.35 -4.26
N SER A 159 -14.96 -6.26 -5.40
CA SER A 159 -14.82 -7.21 -6.52
C SER A 159 -13.38 -7.25 -7.06
N ASN A 160 -12.74 -6.09 -7.22
CA ASN A 160 -11.34 -6.01 -7.65
C ASN A 160 -10.41 -6.71 -6.63
N ILE A 161 -10.59 -6.46 -5.34
CA ILE A 161 -9.80 -7.09 -4.26
C ILE A 161 -9.96 -8.62 -4.28
N GLU A 162 -11.17 -9.13 -4.53
CA GLU A 162 -11.40 -10.58 -4.65
C GLU A 162 -10.63 -11.18 -5.83
N SER A 163 -10.60 -10.50 -6.97
CA SER A 163 -9.82 -10.93 -8.14
C SER A 163 -8.31 -10.91 -7.87
N GLU A 164 -7.80 -9.89 -7.18
CA GLU A 164 -6.40 -9.81 -6.78
C GLU A 164 -6.02 -10.89 -5.77
N LYS A 165 -6.92 -11.21 -4.83
CA LYS A 165 -6.74 -12.31 -3.88
C LYS A 165 -6.62 -13.66 -4.58
N PHE A 166 -7.42 -13.89 -5.63
CA PHE A 166 -7.30 -15.09 -6.46
C PHE A 166 -5.95 -15.15 -7.19
N ASN A 167 -5.53 -14.04 -7.81
CA ASN A 167 -4.23 -13.95 -8.48
C ASN A 167 -3.06 -14.19 -7.51
N LYS A 168 -3.13 -13.62 -6.30
CA LYS A 168 -2.15 -13.85 -5.24
C LYS A 168 -2.05 -15.33 -4.88
N GLN A 169 -3.18 -16.01 -4.71
CA GLN A 169 -3.20 -17.46 -4.41
C GLN A 169 -2.60 -18.30 -5.55
N GLN A 170 -2.79 -17.90 -6.80
CA GLN A 170 -2.17 -18.57 -7.95
C GLN A 170 -0.64 -18.39 -7.92
N LEU A 171 -0.16 -17.16 -7.71
CA LEU A 171 1.28 -16.87 -7.59
C LEU A 171 1.93 -17.60 -6.40
N GLU A 172 1.24 -17.72 -5.26
CA GLU A 172 1.73 -18.49 -4.10
C GLU A 172 1.91 -19.98 -4.43
N LYS A 173 0.99 -20.57 -5.22
CA LYS A 173 1.12 -21.95 -5.71
C LYS A 173 2.30 -22.11 -6.66
N GLU A 174 2.47 -21.19 -7.61
CA GLU A 174 3.60 -21.20 -8.54
C GLU A 174 4.95 -21.05 -7.81
N LEU A 175 5.01 -20.16 -6.81
CA LEU A 175 6.19 -19.97 -5.96
C LEU A 175 6.50 -21.24 -5.14
N GLY A 176 5.47 -21.91 -4.61
CA GLY A 176 5.62 -23.22 -3.97
C GLY A 176 6.22 -24.28 -4.89
N ASN A 177 5.73 -24.37 -6.12
CA ASN A 177 6.26 -25.30 -7.13
C ASN A 177 7.72 -24.99 -7.50
N LEU A 178 8.07 -23.72 -7.66
CA LEU A 178 9.45 -23.29 -7.93
C LEU A 178 10.39 -23.62 -6.77
N LYS A 179 9.95 -23.38 -5.52
CA LYS A 179 10.72 -23.78 -4.32
C LYS A 179 10.98 -25.28 -4.28
N TYR A 180 9.98 -26.10 -4.59
CA TYR A 180 10.16 -27.56 -4.69
C TYR A 180 11.20 -27.93 -5.75
N LYS A 181 11.13 -27.32 -6.94
CA LYS A 181 12.08 -27.57 -8.02
C LYS A 181 13.51 -27.17 -7.67
N ILE A 182 13.69 -26.06 -6.95
CA ILE A 182 15.00 -25.62 -6.44
C ILE A 182 15.56 -26.69 -5.49
N HIS A 183 14.76 -27.14 -4.52
CA HIS A 183 15.18 -28.18 -3.59
C HIS A 183 15.56 -29.51 -4.29
N GLU A 184 14.81 -29.90 -5.34
CA GLU A 184 15.14 -31.06 -6.15
C GLU A 184 16.50 -30.90 -6.87
N LEU A 185 16.76 -29.73 -7.45
CA LEU A 185 18.03 -29.42 -8.11
C LEU A 185 19.19 -29.36 -7.12
N GLU A 186 18.99 -28.80 -5.94
CA GLU A 186 19.98 -28.78 -4.86
C GLU A 186 20.36 -30.20 -4.41
N SER A 187 19.37 -31.08 -4.23
CA SER A 187 19.60 -32.48 -3.90
C SER A 187 20.40 -33.20 -5.00
N LYS A 188 20.07 -32.97 -6.28
CA LYS A 188 20.84 -33.50 -7.42
C LYS A 188 22.28 -32.96 -7.44
N ASN A 189 22.48 -31.67 -7.22
CA ASN A 189 23.81 -31.05 -7.16
C ASN A 189 24.63 -31.63 -6.00
N GLN A 190 24.03 -31.85 -4.83
CA GLN A 190 24.71 -32.50 -3.71
C GLN A 190 25.14 -33.94 -4.07
N SER A 191 24.28 -34.70 -4.76
CA SER A 191 24.62 -36.05 -5.23
C SER A 191 25.78 -36.03 -6.23
N LEU A 192 25.73 -35.15 -7.23
CA LEU A 192 26.80 -34.99 -8.22
C LEU A 192 28.12 -34.55 -7.58
N ASN A 193 28.07 -33.63 -6.61
CA ASN A 193 29.26 -33.21 -5.87
C ASN A 193 29.88 -34.38 -5.10
N ARG A 194 29.06 -35.23 -4.46
CA ARG A 194 29.55 -36.46 -3.82
C ARG A 194 30.21 -37.40 -4.83
N GLU A 195 29.60 -37.58 -6.00
CA GLU A 195 30.17 -38.39 -7.08
C GLU A 195 31.52 -37.83 -7.58
N ILE A 196 31.61 -36.51 -7.79
CA ILE A 196 32.87 -35.83 -8.14
C ILE A 196 33.93 -36.04 -7.05
N THR A 197 33.58 -35.92 -5.77
CA THR A 197 34.53 -36.16 -4.68
C THR A 197 34.96 -37.62 -4.61
N ASN A 198 34.04 -38.56 -4.88
CA ASN A 198 34.37 -39.99 -4.94
C ASN A 198 35.30 -40.28 -6.12
N LEU A 199 35.05 -39.72 -7.30
CA LEU A 199 35.93 -39.88 -8.46
C LEU A 199 37.31 -39.25 -8.23
N LYS A 200 37.40 -38.12 -7.52
CA LYS A 200 38.68 -37.52 -7.11
C LYS A 200 39.45 -38.37 -6.10
N THR A 201 38.75 -39.08 -5.21
CA THR A 201 39.38 -39.86 -4.13
C THR A 201 39.65 -41.31 -4.51
N GLN A 202 38.78 -41.96 -5.28
CA GLN A 202 38.94 -43.31 -5.81
C GLN A 202 39.72 -43.36 -7.12
N GLY A 203 39.72 -42.28 -7.90
CA GLY A 203 40.36 -42.26 -9.19
C GLY A 203 41.86 -42.47 -9.07
N ASP A 204 42.39 -43.28 -9.99
CA ASP A 204 43.81 -43.40 -10.32
C ASP A 204 44.51 -42.05 -10.55
N LEU A 205 43.85 -40.90 -10.47
CA LEU A 205 44.44 -39.57 -10.51
C LEU A 205 45.49 -39.35 -9.43
N ASN A 206 45.19 -39.63 -8.15
CA ASN A 206 46.20 -39.52 -7.10
C ASN A 206 47.32 -40.56 -7.28
N SER A 207 46.97 -41.77 -7.73
CA SER A 207 47.94 -42.83 -8.02
C SER A 207 48.85 -42.48 -9.22
N ALA A 208 48.28 -41.89 -10.26
CA ALA A 208 48.94 -41.46 -11.48
C ALA A 208 49.76 -40.20 -11.24
N GLU A 209 49.29 -39.24 -10.44
CA GLU A 209 50.09 -38.09 -9.99
C GLU A 209 51.31 -38.56 -9.20
N GLN A 210 51.14 -39.49 -8.26
CA GLN A 210 52.28 -40.10 -7.56
C GLN A 210 53.21 -40.87 -8.51
N MET A 211 52.66 -41.54 -9.52
CA MET A 211 53.46 -42.27 -10.52
C MET A 211 54.23 -41.32 -11.43
N ILE A 212 53.61 -40.23 -11.89
CA ILE A 212 54.23 -39.15 -12.66
C ILE A 212 55.36 -38.54 -11.84
N GLU A 213 55.15 -38.25 -10.56
CA GLU A 213 56.18 -37.64 -9.72
C GLU A 213 57.36 -38.59 -9.48
N ARG A 214 57.09 -39.90 -9.30
CA ARG A 214 58.15 -40.93 -9.27
C ARG A 214 58.91 -41.01 -10.59
N LEU A 215 58.23 -40.92 -11.73
CA LEU A 215 58.86 -40.97 -13.05
C LEU A 215 59.71 -39.72 -13.32
N LYS A 216 59.26 -38.53 -12.90
CA LYS A 216 60.06 -37.29 -12.94
C LYS A 216 61.33 -37.43 -12.10
N GLY A 217 61.22 -37.97 -10.88
CA GLY A 217 62.36 -38.23 -10.02
C GLY A 217 63.40 -39.14 -10.70
N LYS A 218 62.96 -40.28 -11.25
CA LYS A 218 63.83 -41.20 -12.01
C LYS A 218 64.48 -40.55 -13.24
N ASN A 219 63.73 -39.75 -14.00
CA ASN A 219 64.29 -39.05 -15.15
C ASN A 219 65.38 -38.06 -14.72
N PHE A 220 65.20 -37.34 -13.61
CA PHE A 220 66.21 -36.45 -13.08
C PHE A 220 67.49 -37.20 -12.67
N GLU A 221 67.35 -38.36 -12.01
CA GLU A 221 68.48 -39.22 -11.65
C GLU A 221 69.24 -39.69 -12.90
N LEU A 222 68.53 -40.20 -13.91
CA LEU A 222 69.11 -40.64 -15.18
C LEU A 222 69.78 -39.50 -15.97
N GLU A 223 69.27 -38.27 -15.89
CA GLU A 223 69.92 -37.10 -16.47
C GLU A 223 71.25 -36.76 -15.77
N GLN A 224 71.31 -36.88 -14.44
CA GLN A 224 72.55 -36.68 -13.68
C GLN A 224 73.57 -37.78 -13.97
N GLU A 225 73.11 -39.04 -14.04
CA GLU A 225 73.95 -40.17 -14.42
C GLU A 225 74.52 -39.99 -15.83
N ASN A 226 73.69 -39.60 -16.81
CA ASN A 226 74.15 -39.29 -18.17
C ASN A 226 75.17 -38.14 -18.20
N LYS A 227 75.00 -37.10 -17.38
CA LYS A 227 76.00 -36.02 -17.27
C LYS A 227 77.32 -36.55 -16.71
N ASN A 228 77.28 -37.44 -15.73
CA ASN A 228 78.47 -38.06 -15.15
C ASN A 228 79.16 -39.00 -16.16
N LEU A 229 78.41 -39.86 -16.86
CA LEU A 229 78.94 -40.70 -17.92
C LEU A 229 79.57 -39.89 -19.05
N LYS A 230 79.00 -38.74 -19.43
CA LYS A 230 79.63 -37.82 -20.39
C LYS A 230 80.98 -37.28 -19.88
N ARG A 231 81.07 -36.93 -18.59
CA ARG A 231 82.34 -36.49 -17.98
C ARG A 231 83.37 -37.61 -17.96
N GLU A 232 82.97 -38.83 -17.62
CA GLU A 232 83.85 -40.00 -17.64
C GLU A 232 84.31 -40.34 -19.06
N LYS A 233 83.42 -40.31 -20.05
CA LYS A 233 83.78 -40.49 -21.46
C LYS A 233 84.84 -39.47 -21.89
N LEU A 234 84.72 -38.22 -21.47
CA LEU A 234 85.72 -37.19 -21.76
C LEU A 234 87.08 -37.48 -21.09
N LYS A 235 87.07 -38.01 -19.86
CA LYS A 235 88.30 -38.46 -19.19
C LYS A 235 88.94 -39.64 -19.92
N ASN A 236 88.15 -40.62 -20.34
CA ASN A 236 88.63 -41.77 -21.08
C ASN A 236 89.22 -41.37 -22.43
N GLN A 237 88.59 -40.42 -23.15
CA GLN A 237 89.19 -39.85 -24.37
C GLN A 237 90.55 -39.19 -24.12
N LYS A 238 90.74 -38.51 -22.99
CA LYS A 238 92.06 -37.98 -22.62
C LYS A 238 93.07 -39.09 -22.37
N TYR A 239 92.67 -40.17 -21.70
CA TYR A 239 93.54 -41.32 -21.50
C TYR A 239 93.87 -42.04 -22.80
N GLU A 240 92.93 -42.17 -23.73
CA GLU A 240 93.18 -42.72 -25.07
C GLU A 240 94.21 -41.89 -25.83
N LEU A 241 94.08 -40.55 -25.85
CA LEU A 241 95.07 -39.66 -26.46
C LEU A 241 96.45 -39.81 -25.81
N GLN A 242 96.52 -39.90 -24.48
CA GLN A 242 97.79 -40.15 -23.77
C GLN A 242 98.39 -41.51 -24.11
N ILE A 243 97.56 -42.55 -24.26
CA ILE A 243 98.00 -43.87 -24.68
C ILE A 243 98.58 -43.81 -26.10
N ASP A 244 97.94 -43.10 -27.03
CA ASP A 244 98.43 -42.98 -28.41
C ASP A 244 99.72 -42.12 -28.48
N GLU A 245 99.85 -41.08 -27.67
CA GLU A 245 101.12 -40.35 -27.47
C GLU A 245 102.23 -41.25 -26.92
N LEU A 246 101.91 -42.14 -25.98
CA LEU A 246 102.87 -43.09 -25.44
C LEU A 246 103.25 -44.17 -26.46
N LYS A 247 102.29 -44.69 -27.25
CA LYS A 247 102.57 -45.63 -28.35
C LYS A 247 103.52 -45.03 -29.38
N THR A 248 103.26 -43.80 -29.83
CA THR A 248 104.13 -43.10 -30.78
C THR A 248 105.53 -42.85 -30.20
N LYS A 249 105.65 -42.51 -28.90
CA LYS A 249 106.95 -42.44 -28.22
C LYS A 249 107.67 -43.79 -28.18
N ILE A 250 106.96 -44.88 -27.91
CA ILE A 250 107.54 -46.23 -27.93
C ILE A 250 108.05 -46.55 -29.33
N GLU A 251 107.28 -46.30 -30.39
CA GLU A 251 107.68 -46.52 -31.78
C GLU A 251 108.96 -45.73 -32.14
N ILE A 252 109.03 -44.44 -31.77
CA ILE A 252 110.24 -43.61 -31.95
C ILE A 252 111.43 -44.18 -31.18
N LEU A 253 111.22 -44.68 -29.96
CA LEU A 253 112.28 -45.28 -29.15
C LEU A 253 112.73 -46.62 -29.71
N GLU A 254 111.81 -47.44 -30.22
CA GLU A 254 112.10 -48.69 -30.91
C GLU A 254 112.95 -48.46 -32.16
N ASP A 255 112.59 -47.46 -32.98
CA ASP A 255 113.37 -47.05 -34.16
C ASP A 255 114.78 -46.55 -33.79
N LYS A 256 114.90 -45.70 -32.76
CA LYS A 256 116.21 -45.28 -32.25
C LYS A 256 117.04 -46.43 -31.73
N ASN A 257 116.41 -47.39 -31.05
CA ASN A 257 117.09 -48.56 -30.52
C ASN A 257 117.56 -49.48 -31.67
N LYS A 258 116.78 -49.57 -32.75
CA LYS A 258 117.19 -50.24 -33.99
C LYS A 258 118.38 -49.55 -34.65
N GLU A 259 118.37 -48.21 -34.75
CA GLU A 259 119.49 -47.43 -35.27
C GLU A 259 120.76 -47.60 -34.42
N LEU A 260 120.62 -47.65 -33.08
CA LEU A 260 121.73 -47.94 -32.16
C LEU A 260 122.27 -49.36 -32.37
N LYS A 261 121.39 -50.37 -32.51
CA LYS A 261 121.80 -51.74 -32.84
C LYS A 261 122.52 -51.83 -34.18
N ASP A 262 122.09 -51.08 -35.18
CA ASP A 262 122.76 -51.01 -36.48
C ASP A 262 124.15 -50.36 -36.33
N LYS A 263 124.27 -49.27 -35.57
CA LYS A 263 125.56 -48.64 -35.23
C LYS A 263 126.48 -49.57 -34.44
N ASP A 264 125.95 -50.29 -33.46
CA ASP A 264 126.69 -51.29 -32.69
C ASP A 264 127.14 -52.44 -33.59
N SER A 265 126.30 -52.89 -34.52
CA SER A 265 126.66 -53.91 -35.51
C SER A 265 127.77 -53.42 -36.44
N ILE A 266 127.74 -52.15 -36.86
CA ILE A 266 128.81 -51.50 -37.64
C ILE A 266 130.10 -51.38 -36.81
N LEU A 267 130.01 -50.99 -35.54
CA LEU A 267 131.15 -50.90 -34.64
C LEU A 267 131.75 -52.27 -34.37
N LEU A 268 130.92 -53.29 -34.16
CA LEU A 268 131.33 -54.68 -34.00
C LEU A 268 132.03 -55.17 -35.27
N ALA A 269 131.45 -54.91 -36.45
CA ALA A 269 132.08 -55.23 -37.73
C ALA A 269 133.43 -54.52 -37.89
N LYS A 270 133.52 -53.22 -37.55
CA LYS A 270 134.79 -52.47 -37.53
C LYS A 270 135.80 -53.04 -36.53
N THR A 271 135.35 -53.49 -35.37
CA THR A 271 136.20 -54.08 -34.32
C THR A 271 136.70 -55.45 -34.74
N ILE A 272 135.84 -56.31 -35.31
CA ILE A 272 136.22 -57.59 -35.92
C ILE A 272 137.20 -57.36 -37.07
N THR A 273 136.99 -56.33 -37.89
CA THR A 273 137.93 -55.94 -38.96
C THR A 273 139.27 -55.44 -38.41
N ALA A 274 139.26 -54.68 -37.30
CA ALA A 274 140.46 -54.20 -36.63
C ALA A 274 141.21 -55.31 -35.87
N MET A 275 140.50 -56.32 -35.37
CA MET A 275 141.08 -57.52 -34.76
C MET A 275 141.64 -58.48 -35.83
N SER A 276 140.95 -58.65 -36.96
CA SER A 276 141.48 -59.42 -38.10
C SER A 276 142.63 -58.71 -38.84
N ALA A 277 142.80 -57.40 -38.65
CA ALA A 277 144.01 -56.65 -39.06
C ALA A 277 145.18 -56.74 -38.04
N ARG A 278 144.95 -57.22 -36.81
CA ARG A 278 145.98 -57.31 -35.75
C ARG A 278 146.48 -58.72 -35.46
N ASP A 279 145.81 -59.77 -35.90
CA ASP A 279 146.21 -61.16 -35.57
C ASP A 279 146.92 -61.90 -36.72
N ARG A 280 148.10 -61.38 -37.10
CA ARG A 280 149.32 -62.18 -37.33
C ARG A 280 150.28 -61.88 -36.17
N LYS A 281 150.05 -62.44 -34.98
CA LYS A 281 151.08 -62.97 -34.05
C LYS A 281 150.51 -63.18 -32.64
N THR A 282 150.76 -64.39 -32.15
CA THR A 282 150.90 -64.83 -30.74
C THR A 282 149.63 -64.90 -29.87
N GLN A 283 149.09 -66.08 -29.51
CA GLN A 283 149.53 -67.12 -28.54
C GLN A 283 149.34 -66.74 -27.04
N ILE A 284 148.57 -67.59 -26.33
CA ILE A 284 148.72 -68.08 -24.92
C ILE A 284 147.70 -67.62 -23.81
N SER A 285 147.04 -68.67 -23.24
CA SER A 285 146.57 -68.99 -21.86
C SER A 285 145.44 -68.28 -21.07
N GLU A 286 144.45 -69.11 -20.69
CA GLU A 286 143.83 -69.41 -19.37
C GLU A 286 143.58 -68.33 -18.28
N SER A 287 142.31 -68.24 -17.79
CA SER A 287 141.83 -68.78 -16.48
C SER A 287 140.61 -68.04 -15.86
N ASN A 288 139.67 -68.85 -15.32
CA ASN A 288 138.70 -68.68 -14.21
C ASN A 288 138.28 -67.28 -13.66
N LEU A 289 136.96 -67.05 -13.44
CA LEU A 289 136.30 -66.88 -12.11
C LEU A 289 134.79 -66.54 -12.18
N LYS A 290 133.98 -67.37 -11.50
CA LYS A 290 132.83 -67.14 -10.57
C LYS A 290 131.72 -66.09 -10.83
N THR A 291 130.49 -66.59 -10.64
CA THR A 291 129.19 -65.96 -10.30
C THR A 291 129.25 -65.12 -9.00
N PRO A 292 128.24 -64.25 -8.70
CA PRO A 292 127.10 -64.72 -7.90
C PRO A 292 125.72 -64.08 -8.19
N GLU A 293 124.75 -64.85 -7.75
CA GLU A 293 123.33 -64.65 -7.44
C GLU A 293 123.10 -63.60 -6.32
N ILE A 294 122.05 -62.77 -6.39
CA ILE A 294 121.39 -62.15 -5.21
C ILE A 294 119.86 -62.03 -5.44
N ASP A 295 119.15 -62.56 -4.44
CA ASP A 295 117.71 -62.65 -4.20
C ASP A 295 117.13 -61.35 -3.60
N LYS A 296 115.81 -61.11 -3.82
CA LYS A 296 114.75 -60.44 -3.01
C LYS A 296 115.07 -59.20 -2.12
N ILE A 297 114.10 -58.26 -1.99
CA ILE A 297 113.42 -57.84 -0.73
C ILE A 297 112.51 -56.58 -0.90
N ALA A 298 111.31 -56.68 -0.27
CA ALA A 298 110.38 -55.67 0.32
C ALA A 298 109.77 -54.54 -0.53
N GLN A 299 108.43 -54.34 -0.59
CA GLN A 299 107.48 -53.88 0.45
C GLN A 299 107.83 -52.53 1.11
N PHE A 300 106.90 -51.57 0.95
CA PHE A 300 106.66 -50.26 1.61
C PHE A 300 106.51 -49.17 0.52
N SER A 301 105.65 -48.16 0.61
CA SER A 301 104.48 -47.83 1.43
C SER A 301 104.00 -46.45 0.92
N MET A 302 102.75 -46.16 1.24
CA MET A 302 102.06 -44.87 1.13
C MET A 302 102.91 -43.61 1.38
N LEU A 303 102.64 -42.54 0.62
CA LEU A 303 102.64 -41.09 0.95
C LEU A 303 102.14 -40.38 -0.33
N LYS A 304 100.94 -39.78 -0.43
CA LYS A 304 100.43 -38.53 0.17
C LYS A 304 101.40 -37.34 0.07
N GLU A 305 101.08 -36.41 -0.84
CA GLU A 305 101.06 -34.94 -0.65
C GLU A 305 100.56 -34.29 -1.96
N GLU A 306 99.36 -33.72 -1.95
CA GLU A 306 99.10 -32.27 -1.78
C GLU A 306 99.44 -31.43 -3.02
N VAL A 307 98.40 -31.01 -3.76
CA VAL A 307 98.41 -29.71 -4.46
C VAL A 307 96.97 -29.15 -4.53
N GLY A 308 96.74 -28.06 -3.80
CA GLY A 308 96.16 -26.83 -4.36
C GLY A 308 94.65 -26.73 -4.52
N VAL A 309 93.97 -26.31 -3.46
CA VAL A 309 92.68 -25.60 -3.55
C VAL A 309 92.96 -24.10 -3.43
N ILE A 310 92.75 -23.36 -4.51
CA ILE A 310 92.75 -21.89 -4.55
C ILE A 310 91.54 -21.42 -5.38
N GLN A 311 90.74 -20.51 -4.78
CA GLN A 311 89.81 -19.53 -5.40
C GLN A 311 88.55 -20.08 -6.09
N ALA A 312 87.40 -19.40 -6.14
CA ALA A 312 86.99 -18.07 -5.69
C ALA A 312 85.45 -18.03 -5.61
N THR A 313 84.96 -17.12 -4.78
CA THR A 313 83.61 -16.54 -4.74
C THR A 313 83.25 -15.80 -6.02
N GLU A 314 82.00 -15.88 -6.48
CA GLU A 314 81.06 -14.75 -6.70
C GLU A 314 79.97 -15.02 -7.77
N PHE A 315 78.74 -14.72 -7.36
CA PHE A 315 77.66 -14.03 -8.10
C PHE A 315 77.45 -14.27 -9.60
N ILE A 316 76.29 -14.85 -9.96
CA ILE A 316 75.42 -14.36 -11.06
C ILE A 316 73.94 -14.46 -10.63
N LYS A 317 73.26 -13.31 -10.68
CA LYS A 317 71.80 -13.10 -10.74
C LYS A 317 71.29 -13.47 -12.14
N GLU A 318 70.17 -14.17 -12.25
CA GLU A 318 69.26 -14.08 -13.40
C GLU A 318 67.86 -14.57 -12.96
N GLN A 319 66.95 -13.63 -12.75
CA GLN A 319 65.76 -13.41 -13.60
C GLN A 319 64.91 -14.67 -13.82
N LYS A 320 63.77 -14.73 -13.11
CA LYS A 320 62.60 -15.47 -13.57
C LYS A 320 61.42 -14.51 -13.63
N SER A 321 60.95 -14.36 -14.85
CA SER A 321 59.88 -13.52 -15.35
C SER A 321 58.50 -13.93 -14.83
N GLU A 322 57.68 -12.89 -14.68
CA GLU A 322 56.21 -12.84 -14.77
C GLU A 322 55.57 -14.03 -15.50
N ILE A 323 54.63 -14.71 -14.84
CA ILE A 323 53.31 -15.00 -15.41
C ILE A 323 52.27 -14.75 -14.33
N GLU A 324 51.42 -13.80 -14.64
CA GLU A 324 50.20 -13.40 -13.95
C GLU A 324 49.26 -14.59 -13.74
N THR A 325 48.71 -14.71 -12.53
CA THR A 325 47.34 -15.21 -12.38
C THR A 325 46.62 -14.37 -11.35
N PHE A 326 45.69 -13.58 -11.87
CA PHE A 326 44.53 -13.00 -11.22
C PHE A 326 44.06 -13.82 -10.01
N ASN A 327 44.18 -13.26 -8.81
CA ASN A 327 43.38 -13.67 -7.66
C ASN A 327 42.42 -12.53 -7.34
N GLU A 328 41.36 -12.47 -8.14
CA GLU A 328 40.20 -11.62 -7.90
C GLU A 328 39.54 -12.10 -6.61
N SER A 329 39.73 -11.31 -5.57
CA SER A 329 39.08 -11.47 -4.28
C SER A 329 37.62 -11.07 -4.44
N ILE A 330 36.75 -12.05 -4.71
CA ILE A 330 35.31 -11.85 -4.58
C ILE A 330 34.99 -11.81 -3.08
N GLU A 331 34.64 -10.62 -2.63
CA GLU A 331 33.89 -10.38 -1.39
C GLU A 331 32.64 -11.27 -1.38
N ILE A 332 32.68 -12.32 -0.56
CA ILE A 332 31.45 -12.99 -0.13
C ILE A 332 30.86 -12.14 0.97
N GLU A 333 29.90 -11.34 0.56
CA GLU A 333 28.90 -10.66 1.35
C GLU A 333 28.27 -11.68 2.34
N LYS A 334 28.65 -11.56 3.62
CA LYS A 334 27.99 -12.26 4.72
C LYS A 334 26.58 -11.70 4.87
N VAL A 335 25.60 -12.42 4.32
CA VAL A 335 24.20 -12.36 4.75
C VAL A 335 24.11 -12.96 6.15
N PRO A 336 23.67 -12.22 7.19
CA PRO A 336 23.36 -12.82 8.47
C PRO A 336 21.93 -13.38 8.44
N GLU A 337 21.90 -14.68 8.65
CA GLU A 337 20.84 -15.53 9.20
C GLU A 337 19.64 -14.82 9.83
N GLU A 338 18.46 -15.24 9.34
CA GLU A 338 17.18 -15.12 9.99
C GLU A 338 17.24 -15.78 11.38
N ASN A 339 17.16 -14.95 12.43
CA ASN A 339 16.71 -15.39 13.73
C ASN A 339 15.29 -14.88 13.92
N GLU A 340 14.37 -15.82 13.98
CA GLU A 340 13.03 -15.64 14.53
C GLU A 340 13.11 -15.30 16.04
N ASP A 341 12.10 -14.54 16.47
CA ASP A 341 11.72 -14.15 17.83
C ASP A 341 12.32 -12.87 18.46
N GLY A 342 11.42 -11.89 18.57
CA GLY A 342 11.40 -10.91 19.67
C GLY A 342 12.01 -9.55 19.35
N SER A 343 11.14 -8.56 19.10
CA SER A 343 11.49 -7.12 19.08
C SER A 343 12.43 -6.70 17.93
N ILE A 344 11.87 -6.51 16.74
CA ILE A 344 12.51 -5.71 15.67
C ILE A 344 12.51 -4.24 16.12
N ALA A 345 13.47 -3.88 16.97
CA ALA A 345 13.88 -2.50 17.15
C ALA A 345 14.52 -2.08 15.82
N ARG A 346 13.71 -1.48 14.92
CA ARG A 346 14.21 -0.88 13.68
C ARG A 346 15.43 -0.03 14.04
N LYS A 347 16.61 -0.35 13.51
CA LYS A 347 17.83 0.38 13.82
C LYS A 347 17.67 1.80 13.27
N TRP A 348 17.73 2.81 14.13
CA TRP A 348 17.61 4.21 13.72
C TRP A 348 18.88 4.57 12.96
N GLN A 349 18.80 4.60 11.63
CA GLN A 349 19.92 4.96 10.76
C GLN A 349 19.55 6.17 9.92
N CYS A 350 20.41 7.19 9.92
CA CYS A 350 20.20 8.36 9.07
C CYS A 350 20.29 7.96 7.59
N PRO A 351 19.27 8.25 6.77
CA PRO A 351 19.25 7.85 5.36
C PRO A 351 20.27 8.60 4.50
N HIS A 352 20.82 9.72 4.99
CA HIS A 352 21.75 10.55 4.22
C HIS A 352 23.22 10.20 4.48
N CYS A 353 23.61 10.08 5.75
CA CYS A 353 25.02 9.85 6.12
C CYS A 353 25.26 8.50 6.80
N GLY A 354 24.24 7.63 6.88
CA GLY A 354 24.36 6.31 7.48
C GLY A 354 24.61 6.31 8.99
N ASN A 355 24.51 7.45 9.68
CA ASN A 355 24.77 7.55 11.12
C ASN A 355 23.81 6.66 11.91
N THR A 356 24.36 5.78 12.74
CA THR A 356 23.64 4.84 13.61
C THR A 356 23.66 5.26 15.09
N ASN A 357 24.35 6.35 15.44
CA ASN A 357 24.45 6.81 16.81
C ASN A 357 23.14 7.45 17.27
N LYS A 358 22.37 6.73 18.09
CA LYS A 358 21.07 7.17 18.62
C LYS A 358 21.14 8.51 19.36
N ALA A 359 22.24 8.81 20.06
CA ALA A 359 22.40 10.09 20.77
C ALA A 359 22.45 11.31 19.82
N GLN A 360 22.78 11.08 18.55
CA GLN A 360 22.83 12.11 17.53
C GLN A 360 21.55 12.17 16.67
N ILE A 361 20.61 11.25 16.82
CA ILE A 361 19.32 11.29 16.10
C ILE A 361 18.27 11.85 17.06
N ARG A 362 17.84 13.09 16.81
CA ARG A 362 16.82 13.76 17.63
C ARG A 362 15.44 13.54 17.04
N GLU A 363 14.52 13.02 17.85
CA GLU A 363 13.10 12.96 17.52
C GLU A 363 12.42 14.28 17.90
N GLN A 364 11.63 14.83 16.99
CA GLN A 364 10.87 16.08 17.17
C GLN A 364 9.45 15.92 16.63
N ASP A 365 8.51 16.67 17.17
CA ASP A 365 7.14 16.71 16.64
C ASP A 365 7.10 17.48 15.33
N ASP A 366 6.55 16.85 14.29
CA ASP A 366 6.31 17.44 13.00
C ASP A 366 4.97 18.18 12.97
N LYS A 367 5.02 19.46 13.31
CA LYS A 367 3.84 20.35 13.30
C LYS A 367 3.19 20.50 11.92
N THR A 368 3.86 20.10 10.84
CA THR A 368 3.28 20.12 9.48
C THR A 368 2.42 18.90 9.19
N HIS A 369 2.54 17.83 9.98
CA HIS A 369 1.76 16.60 9.82
C HIS A 369 0.91 16.33 11.05
N VAL A 370 -0.34 16.76 11.02
CA VAL A 370 -1.32 16.49 12.07
C VAL A 370 -1.95 15.12 11.81
N ILE A 371 -1.75 14.16 12.72
CA ILE A 371 -2.36 12.82 12.64
C ILE A 371 -3.79 12.87 13.16
N TYR A 372 -4.01 13.59 14.25
CA TYR A 372 -5.31 13.70 14.90
C TYR A 372 -5.54 15.12 15.39
N THR A 373 -6.76 15.63 15.22
CA THR A 373 -7.10 17.02 15.51
C THR A 373 -7.63 17.23 16.93
N TYR A 374 -8.15 16.20 17.61
CA TYR A 374 -8.67 16.35 18.98
C TYR A 374 -8.65 15.05 19.82
N PRO A 375 -7.64 14.83 20.70
CA PRO A 375 -6.55 15.74 21.05
C PRO A 375 -5.57 15.92 19.88
N MET A 376 -4.94 17.09 19.81
CA MET A 376 -4.04 17.41 18.71
C MET A 376 -2.75 16.58 18.80
N ILE A 377 -2.56 15.64 17.88
CA ILE A 377 -1.40 14.74 17.81
C ILE A 377 -0.67 15.02 16.51
N TYR A 378 0.61 15.38 16.63
CA TYR A 378 1.50 15.58 15.49
C TYR A 378 2.27 14.29 15.18
N GLY A 379 2.63 14.11 13.91
CA GLY A 379 3.59 13.08 13.50
C GLY A 379 4.97 13.35 14.10
N LYS A 380 5.85 12.35 14.04
CA LYS A 380 7.25 12.50 14.44
C LYS A 380 8.11 12.76 13.21
N LYS A 381 9.16 13.55 13.39
CA LYS A 381 10.28 13.68 12.45
C LYS A 381 11.59 13.48 13.20
N TYR A 382 12.58 12.96 12.50
CA TYR A 382 13.93 12.71 13.00
C TYR A 382 14.91 13.65 12.33
N THR A 383 15.82 14.21 13.11
CA THR A 383 16.91 15.08 12.63
C THR A 383 18.26 14.48 13.00
N CYS A 384 19.14 14.30 12.03
CA CYS A 384 20.51 13.83 12.28
C CYS A 384 21.41 14.97 12.72
N GLY A 385 22.03 14.85 13.89
CA GLY A 385 22.98 15.81 14.46
C GLY A 385 24.32 15.87 13.74
N GLN A 386 24.63 14.90 12.87
CA GLN A 386 25.88 14.89 12.09
C GLN A 386 25.73 15.63 10.75
N CYS A 387 24.65 15.39 10.00
CA CYS A 387 24.45 15.97 8.67
C CYS A 387 23.28 16.95 8.56
N GLY A 388 22.48 17.12 9.62
CA GLY A 388 21.33 18.01 9.66
C GLY A 388 20.11 17.54 8.87
N LYS A 389 20.15 16.37 8.22
CA LYS A 389 19.02 15.86 7.43
C LYS A 389 17.83 15.55 8.33
N GLU A 390 16.65 16.00 7.89
CA GLU A 390 15.36 15.64 8.50
C GLU A 390 14.66 14.56 7.66
N TRP A 391 14.03 13.59 8.33
CA TRP A 391 13.18 12.56 7.71
C TRP A 391 12.03 12.16 8.65
N ARG A 392 11.02 11.46 8.14
CA ARG A 392 9.89 10.94 8.92
C ARG A 392 10.02 9.45 9.14
#